data_AF-A0A8X8KI13-F1
#
_entry.id   AF-A0A8X8KI13-F1
#
_cell.length_a   1.000
_cell.length_b   1.000
_cell.length_c   1.000
_cell.angle_alpha   90.00
_cell.angle_beta   90.00
_cell.angle_gamma   90.00
#
_symmetry.space_group_name_H-M   'P 1'
#
loop_
_entity.id
_entity.type
_entity.pdbx_description
1 polymer ?
#
loop_
_entity_poly.entity_id
_entity_poly.type
_entity_poly.pdbx_seq_one_letter_code
_entity_poly.pdbx_strand_id
1 'polypeptide(L)'
;MSSPKKNALSKSCLRDFSVHFRRPYEIGRPVDEYNGEFGFDWVRDEYIYPILTIKEIKDPVIYAYSHDFTFSLLKDNYVRSVNKEISYPNYFPSWLSIFASGCKGVLGSEEINAQGAVLDLEIHQDVIDAYYQDKLTVNGTVLIFEASNTSIKISTFNNNQQTDYIEEPLSRFIDSERVKVNLGTKTRYAYKKKKAITVHCLGDVLKQNESITVIAKCGENKKEVGIIYLSRNDQVITKGLVIVDVKVNGEILKRPENYEKALKYNIFNQCLMVVQVLKTDIFDLDRLSKTDAEVGAFVKKWWTKEISEAYGKKFLEVCSNTLEQESQNSIRNKTINVEEDLSQEFQRELIDLYDRKRKVEDKLLSIYSEVEQKNYIFFAPICVSETPKTENVYDPISKKEISQPVWMNVLGSASYKPKSKFLTPRVKKIDMNSKEAFNELKWANTVAVFKDAMATKEGFLKTFSHELCHTFGLLHTFNVHGNKFRYQQGYTDNIMDYSYTDDGETSKFNKRQLVFRKDQVDEMYTINSKEKILGDHNH
;
A
#
# COMPACT_ATOMS: atom_id res chain seq x y z
N MET A 1 -38.69 17.65 -46.25
CA MET A 1 -38.03 16.68 -45.35
C MET A 1 -38.48 16.99 -43.92
N SER A 2 -39.29 16.11 -43.32
CA SER A 2 -39.86 16.33 -41.99
C SER A 2 -38.83 16.08 -40.89
N SER A 3 -38.74 17.00 -39.92
CA SER A 3 -37.98 16.82 -38.69
C SER A 3 -38.37 15.53 -37.96
N PRO A 4 -37.41 14.81 -37.33
CA PRO A 4 -37.75 13.64 -36.53
C PRO A 4 -38.57 14.06 -35.31
N LYS A 5 -39.70 13.36 -35.08
CA LYS A 5 -40.60 13.58 -33.95
C LYS A 5 -39.89 13.35 -32.62
N LYS A 6 -40.12 14.28 -31.68
CA LYS A 6 -39.63 14.33 -30.29
C LYS A 6 -40.15 13.21 -29.36
N ASN A 7 -40.68 12.11 -29.89
CA ASN A 7 -41.35 11.05 -29.13
C ASN A 7 -40.98 9.67 -29.71
N ALA A 8 -39.91 9.06 -29.19
CA ALA A 8 -39.67 7.61 -29.27
C ALA A 8 -38.52 7.15 -28.34
N LEU A 9 -38.40 7.69 -27.12
CA LEU A 9 -37.77 6.91 -26.05
C LEU A 9 -38.89 6.09 -25.43
N SER A 10 -38.96 4.80 -25.78
CA SER A 10 -39.67 3.81 -25.00
C SER A 10 -39.40 4.09 -23.51
N LYS A 11 -40.43 4.48 -22.75
CA LYS A 11 -40.33 4.64 -21.29
C LYS A 11 -40.20 3.25 -20.67
N SER A 12 -39.06 2.61 -20.90
CA SER A 12 -38.60 1.55 -20.03
C SER A 12 -38.60 2.11 -18.61
N CYS A 13 -39.19 1.38 -17.67
CA CYS A 13 -39.12 1.77 -16.26
C CYS A 13 -37.68 1.62 -15.71
N LEU A 14 -36.80 0.87 -16.40
CA LEU A 14 -35.37 0.92 -16.11
C LEU A 14 -34.76 2.23 -16.60
N ARG A 15 -34.27 3.02 -15.64
CA ARG A 15 -33.49 4.25 -15.85
C ARG A 15 -32.02 3.92 -16.06
N ASP A 16 -31.27 4.84 -16.66
CA ASP A 16 -29.83 4.65 -16.91
C ASP A 16 -29.00 5.10 -15.71
N PHE A 17 -28.42 4.13 -15.02
CA PHE A 17 -27.49 4.31 -13.93
C PHE A 17 -26.51 3.13 -13.85
N SER A 18 -25.42 3.33 -13.11
CA SER A 18 -24.48 2.27 -12.75
C SER A 18 -24.29 2.18 -11.24
N VAL A 19 -23.96 0.98 -10.76
CA VAL A 19 -23.74 0.65 -9.36
C VAL A 19 -22.26 0.37 -9.13
N HIS A 20 -21.70 1.05 -8.14
CA HIS A 20 -20.27 1.06 -7.86
C HIS A 20 -20.03 0.67 -6.40
N PHE A 21 -19.22 -0.36 -6.20
CA PHE A 21 -18.78 -0.75 -4.86
C PHE A 21 -17.66 0.16 -4.41
N ARG A 22 -17.66 0.55 -3.14
CA ARG A 22 -16.64 1.39 -2.52
C ARG A 22 -16.33 0.90 -1.12
N ARG A 23 -15.13 1.15 -0.64
CA ARG A 23 -14.91 1.30 0.81
C ARG A 23 -15.22 2.76 1.20
N PRO A 24 -15.40 3.06 2.49
CA PRO A 24 -15.45 4.45 2.94
C PRO A 24 -14.27 5.24 2.36
N TYR A 25 -14.58 6.37 1.73
CA TYR A 25 -13.61 7.15 0.98
C TYR A 25 -14.05 8.59 0.78
N GLU A 26 -13.07 9.48 0.67
CA GLU A 26 -13.29 10.82 0.18
C GLU A 26 -12.13 11.36 -0.66
N ILE A 27 -12.49 12.12 -1.69
CA ILE A 27 -11.55 12.65 -2.69
C ILE A 27 -10.44 13.45 -2.01
N GLY A 28 -9.20 12.97 -2.17
CA GLY A 28 -7.99 13.68 -1.75
C GLY A 28 -7.81 13.83 -0.23
N ARG A 29 -8.52 13.05 0.59
CA ARG A 29 -8.35 13.05 2.04
C ARG A 29 -8.55 11.66 2.67
N PRO A 30 -7.84 11.34 3.75
CA PRO A 30 -8.05 10.08 4.47
C PRO A 30 -9.42 10.05 5.15
N VAL A 31 -9.93 8.85 5.40
CA VAL A 31 -11.13 8.62 6.21
C VAL A 31 -10.82 7.62 7.32
N ASP A 32 -11.46 7.78 8.48
CA ASP A 32 -11.22 6.94 9.66
C ASP A 32 -12.04 5.62 9.65
N GLU A 33 -12.92 5.45 8.66
CA GLU A 33 -13.90 4.35 8.60
C GLU A 33 -13.36 3.08 7.93
N TYR A 34 -12.09 3.05 7.54
CA TYR A 34 -11.42 1.88 6.96
C TYR A 34 -9.97 1.80 7.46
N ASN A 35 -9.62 0.69 8.11
CA ASN A 35 -8.29 0.45 8.67
C ASN A 35 -7.59 -0.75 8.00
N GLY A 36 -7.95 -1.08 6.75
CA GLY A 36 -7.33 -2.17 6.01
C GLY A 36 -7.81 -3.56 6.44
N GLU A 37 -9.03 -3.66 6.98
CA GLU A 37 -9.61 -4.92 7.45
C GLU A 37 -9.81 -5.96 6.34
N PHE A 38 -9.77 -5.58 5.07
CA PHE A 38 -9.84 -6.43 3.86
C PHE A 38 -9.16 -5.68 2.70
N GLY A 39 -8.80 -6.35 1.60
CA GLY A 39 -8.23 -5.67 0.44
C GLY A 39 -9.29 -5.11 -0.47
N PHE A 40 -9.21 -3.82 -0.83
CA PHE A 40 -10.17 -3.22 -1.74
C PHE A 40 -9.54 -2.13 -2.60
N ASP A 41 -9.78 -2.20 -3.91
CA ASP A 41 -9.24 -1.22 -4.85
C ASP A 41 -10.22 -0.90 -6.00
N TRP A 42 -10.16 0.35 -6.48
CA TRP A 42 -10.94 0.84 -7.61
C TRP A 42 -10.25 2.07 -8.20
N VAL A 43 -10.57 2.40 -9.46
CA VAL A 43 -10.10 3.64 -10.07
C VAL A 43 -10.77 4.83 -9.38
N ARG A 44 -9.98 5.59 -8.63
CA ARG A 44 -10.45 6.76 -7.92
C ARG A 44 -10.59 7.97 -8.85
N ASP A 45 -11.48 8.88 -8.50
CA ASP A 45 -11.76 10.03 -9.36
C ASP A 45 -10.54 10.94 -9.51
N GLU A 46 -9.83 11.19 -8.42
CA GLU A 46 -8.62 12.00 -8.45
C GLU A 46 -7.47 11.34 -9.20
N TYR A 47 -7.53 10.03 -9.49
CA TYR A 47 -6.51 9.39 -10.32
C TYR A 47 -6.57 9.86 -11.77
N ILE A 48 -7.75 10.18 -12.29
CA ILE A 48 -7.96 10.44 -13.72
C ILE A 48 -8.52 11.83 -14.03
N TYR A 49 -9.06 12.54 -13.03
CA TYR A 49 -9.61 13.87 -13.20
C TYR A 49 -8.77 14.94 -12.49
N PRO A 50 -8.61 16.13 -13.10
CA PRO A 50 -7.87 17.25 -12.52
C PRO A 50 -8.71 17.96 -11.44
N ILE A 51 -8.89 17.30 -10.30
CA ILE A 51 -9.73 17.80 -9.19
C ILE A 51 -8.94 18.19 -7.95
N LEU A 52 -7.73 17.65 -7.78
CA LEU A 52 -6.83 18.04 -6.71
C LEU A 52 -5.96 19.21 -7.15
N THR A 53 -5.61 20.06 -6.19
CA THR A 53 -4.59 21.08 -6.39
C THR A 53 -3.24 20.43 -6.09
N ILE A 54 -2.38 20.36 -7.09
CA ILE A 54 -1.03 19.77 -7.05
C ILE A 54 -0.09 20.83 -7.60
N LYS A 55 0.88 21.30 -6.80
CA LYS A 55 1.80 22.39 -7.20
C LYS A 55 1.05 23.60 -7.78
N GLU A 56 0.04 24.06 -7.04
CA GLU A 56 -0.85 25.20 -7.37
C GLU A 56 -1.79 25.03 -8.57
N ILE A 57 -1.68 23.96 -9.35
CA ILE A 57 -2.54 23.68 -10.51
C ILE A 57 -3.53 22.54 -10.24
N LYS A 58 -4.63 22.50 -11.00
CA LYS A 58 -5.57 21.37 -10.95
C LYS A 58 -5.07 20.24 -11.85
N ASP A 59 -4.75 19.09 -11.25
CA ASP A 59 -4.10 17.97 -11.94
C ASP A 59 -4.58 16.60 -11.37
N PRO A 60 -4.64 15.52 -12.17
CA PRO A 60 -4.85 14.17 -11.64
C PRO A 60 -3.63 13.68 -10.85
N VAL A 61 -3.89 12.70 -9.98
CA VAL A 61 -2.88 12.05 -9.15
C VAL A 61 -2.03 11.06 -9.94
N ILE A 62 -2.54 10.44 -11.01
CA ILE A 62 -1.69 9.66 -11.90
C ILE A 62 -0.99 10.61 -12.86
N TYR A 63 0.33 10.50 -12.94
CA TYR A 63 1.12 11.19 -13.95
C TYR A 63 0.75 10.61 -15.32
N ALA A 64 0.06 11.40 -16.13
CA ALA A 64 -0.55 10.96 -17.37
C ALA A 64 0.14 11.60 -18.59
N TYR A 65 0.33 10.84 -19.66
CA TYR A 65 0.64 11.39 -20.98
C TYR A 65 -0.59 12.07 -21.60
N SER A 66 -1.75 11.44 -21.48
CA SER A 66 -3.07 12.00 -21.83
C SER A 66 -4.19 11.30 -21.05
N HIS A 67 -5.37 11.93 -20.96
CA HIS A 67 -6.53 11.36 -20.26
C HIS A 67 -6.97 10.03 -20.87
N ASP A 68 -7.17 9.98 -22.20
CA ASP A 68 -7.69 8.79 -22.89
C ASP A 68 -6.73 7.60 -22.82
N PHE A 69 -5.41 7.85 -22.94
CA PHE A 69 -4.41 6.80 -22.79
C PHE A 69 -4.42 6.21 -21.38
N THR A 70 -4.45 7.07 -20.36
CA THR A 70 -4.50 6.66 -18.95
C THR A 70 -5.79 5.89 -18.65
N PHE A 71 -6.91 6.37 -19.19
CA PHE A 71 -8.21 5.71 -19.07
C PHE A 71 -8.18 4.29 -19.65
N SER A 72 -7.66 4.12 -20.86
CA SER A 72 -7.53 2.82 -21.52
C SER A 72 -6.63 1.88 -20.72
N LEU A 73 -5.46 2.35 -20.27
CA LEU A 73 -4.51 1.54 -19.51
C LEU A 73 -5.08 1.08 -18.17
N LEU A 74 -5.82 1.94 -17.48
CA LEU A 74 -6.55 1.59 -16.27
C LEU A 74 -7.65 0.58 -16.57
N LYS A 75 -8.42 0.77 -17.65
CA LYS A 75 -9.50 -0.14 -18.02
C LYS A 75 -8.95 -1.54 -18.23
N ASP A 76 -7.90 -1.67 -19.05
CA ASP A 76 -7.20 -2.93 -19.32
C ASP A 76 -6.63 -3.57 -18.04
N ASN A 77 -6.18 -2.76 -17.07
CA ASN A 77 -5.70 -3.28 -15.78
C ASN A 77 -6.84 -3.91 -14.96
N TYR A 78 -7.95 -3.19 -14.83
CA TYR A 78 -9.04 -3.56 -13.93
C TYR A 78 -9.97 -4.64 -14.50
N VAL A 79 -9.89 -4.95 -15.79
CA VAL A 79 -10.59 -6.09 -16.41
C VAL A 79 -9.67 -7.26 -16.76
N ARG A 80 -8.42 -7.26 -16.29
CA ARG A 80 -7.47 -8.33 -16.60
C ARG A 80 -7.82 -9.63 -15.87
N SER A 81 -7.73 -10.76 -16.57
CA SER A 81 -7.86 -12.11 -15.99
C SER A 81 -9.19 -12.33 -15.26
N VAL A 82 -10.27 -11.82 -15.86
CA VAL A 82 -11.66 -12.05 -15.41
C VAL A 82 -12.43 -12.73 -16.52
N ASN A 83 -13.46 -13.50 -16.14
CA ASN A 83 -14.28 -14.28 -17.07
C ASN A 83 -15.52 -13.53 -17.57
N LYS A 84 -15.80 -12.35 -17.00
CA LYS A 84 -16.99 -11.55 -17.29
C LYS A 84 -16.67 -10.08 -17.22
N GLU A 85 -17.10 -9.34 -18.23
CA GLU A 85 -17.09 -7.88 -18.25
C GLU A 85 -18.51 -7.36 -18.47
N ILE A 86 -18.81 -6.19 -17.92
CA ILE A 86 -20.09 -5.51 -18.21
C ILE A 86 -19.88 -4.49 -19.32
N SER A 87 -20.82 -4.48 -20.27
CA SER A 87 -20.84 -3.50 -21.35
C SER A 87 -21.54 -2.21 -20.89
N TYR A 88 -20.88 -1.47 -20.00
CA TYR A 88 -21.33 -0.15 -19.55
C TYR A 88 -20.25 0.89 -19.87
N PRO A 89 -20.54 1.92 -20.70
CA PRO A 89 -19.56 2.92 -21.10
C PRO A 89 -18.93 3.61 -19.89
N ASN A 90 -17.61 3.78 -19.94
CA ASN A 90 -16.82 4.45 -18.91
C ASN A 90 -16.90 3.85 -17.49
N TYR A 91 -17.29 2.57 -17.35
CA TYR A 91 -17.35 1.89 -16.07
C TYR A 91 -16.00 1.28 -15.67
N PHE A 92 -15.53 1.59 -14.46
CA PHE A 92 -14.40 0.90 -13.84
C PHE A 92 -14.90 -0.05 -12.74
N PRO A 93 -14.66 -1.36 -12.87
CA PRO A 93 -14.98 -2.32 -11.83
C PRO A 93 -14.07 -2.13 -10.62
N SER A 94 -14.54 -2.58 -9.46
CA SER A 94 -13.75 -2.63 -8.22
C SER A 94 -13.25 -4.04 -7.98
N TRP A 95 -12.18 -4.17 -7.20
CA TRP A 95 -11.60 -5.45 -6.79
C TRP A 95 -11.65 -5.60 -5.28
N LEU A 96 -12.01 -6.79 -4.83
CA LEU A 96 -12.03 -7.21 -3.44
C LEU A 96 -11.08 -8.39 -3.26
N SER A 97 -10.19 -8.29 -2.28
CA SER A 97 -9.31 -9.37 -1.85
C SER A 97 -9.64 -9.72 -0.40
N ILE A 98 -10.23 -10.91 -0.21
CA ILE A 98 -10.64 -11.41 1.10
C ILE A 98 -10.21 -12.87 1.27
N PHE A 99 -9.81 -13.24 2.49
CA PHE A 99 -9.60 -14.62 2.86
C PHE A 99 -10.94 -15.38 2.89
N ALA A 100 -10.89 -16.66 2.52
CA ALA A 100 -12.01 -17.55 2.80
C ALA A 100 -12.16 -17.73 4.32
N SER A 101 -13.33 -18.13 4.79
CA SER A 101 -13.62 -18.33 6.20
C SER A 101 -14.24 -19.70 6.43
N GLY A 102 -13.79 -20.39 7.46
CA GLY A 102 -14.25 -21.74 7.80
C GLY A 102 -13.58 -22.85 6.99
N CYS A 103 -12.50 -22.55 6.27
CA CYS A 103 -11.74 -23.53 5.49
C CYS A 103 -10.59 -24.11 6.30
N LYS A 104 -10.76 -25.32 6.84
CA LYS A 104 -9.72 -26.00 7.63
C LYS A 104 -8.46 -26.25 6.81
N GLY A 105 -7.30 -25.99 7.40
CA GLY A 105 -6.00 -26.23 6.77
C GLY A 105 -5.61 -25.22 5.68
N VAL A 106 -6.44 -24.20 5.44
CA VAL A 106 -6.09 -23.08 4.57
C VAL A 106 -5.61 -21.92 5.45
N LEU A 107 -4.35 -21.51 5.25
CA LEU A 107 -3.73 -20.49 6.08
C LEU A 107 -4.52 -19.18 6.07
N GLY A 108 -4.74 -18.59 7.25
CA GLY A 108 -5.50 -17.35 7.42
C GLY A 108 -7.01 -17.54 7.37
N SER A 109 -7.52 -18.63 6.78
CA SER A 109 -8.96 -18.82 6.56
C SER A 109 -9.76 -19.24 7.80
N GLU A 110 -9.11 -19.42 8.93
CA GLU A 110 -9.77 -19.71 10.21
C GLU A 110 -10.04 -18.43 11.03
N GLU A 111 -9.36 -17.32 10.71
CA GLU A 111 -9.33 -16.15 11.58
C GLU A 111 -9.42 -14.81 10.83
N ILE A 112 -8.81 -14.69 9.64
CA ILE A 112 -8.73 -13.43 8.89
C ILE A 112 -10.03 -13.23 8.10
N ASN A 113 -10.53 -12.00 8.09
CA ASN A 113 -11.78 -11.61 7.39
C ASN A 113 -13.05 -12.38 7.80
N ALA A 114 -13.09 -13.01 8.98
CA ALA A 114 -14.27 -13.74 9.45
C ALA A 114 -15.56 -12.88 9.46
N GLN A 115 -15.42 -11.57 9.67
CA GLN A 115 -16.54 -10.62 9.65
C GLN A 115 -16.94 -10.14 8.24
N GLY A 116 -16.26 -10.61 7.20
CA GLY A 116 -16.46 -10.17 5.82
C GLY A 116 -15.93 -8.76 5.54
N ALA A 117 -16.17 -8.31 4.32
CA ALA A 117 -15.85 -6.97 3.85
C ALA A 117 -17.12 -6.13 3.77
N VAL A 118 -17.21 -5.09 4.61
CA VAL A 118 -18.33 -4.15 4.61
C VAL A 118 -18.04 -3.04 3.60
N LEU A 119 -18.91 -2.89 2.61
CA LEU A 119 -18.76 -1.97 1.49
C LEU A 119 -19.90 -0.96 1.44
N ASP A 120 -19.54 0.24 1.02
CA ASP A 120 -20.46 1.29 0.59
C ASP A 120 -20.85 1.03 -0.88
N LEU A 121 -21.98 1.57 -1.29
CA LEU A 121 -22.39 1.61 -2.69
C LEU A 121 -22.61 3.05 -3.14
N GLU A 122 -22.16 3.36 -4.36
CA GLU A 122 -22.54 4.57 -5.07
C GLU A 122 -23.37 4.22 -6.30
N ILE A 123 -24.48 4.94 -6.49
CA ILE A 123 -25.30 4.84 -7.71
C ILE A 123 -25.05 6.07 -8.54
N HIS A 124 -24.38 5.90 -9.68
CA HIS A 124 -24.07 6.98 -10.61
C HIS A 124 -25.17 7.05 -11.66
N GLN A 125 -25.95 8.13 -11.63
CA GLN A 125 -26.99 8.38 -12.63
C GLN A 125 -26.32 8.87 -13.93
N ASP A 126 -26.73 8.32 -15.07
CA ASP A 126 -26.21 8.76 -16.36
C ASP A 126 -26.47 10.25 -16.59
N VAL A 127 -25.55 10.96 -17.26
CA VAL A 127 -25.64 12.42 -17.43
C VAL A 127 -26.78 12.81 -18.37
N ILE A 128 -27.02 12.04 -19.43
CA ILE A 128 -28.12 12.27 -20.37
C ILE A 128 -29.43 12.00 -19.63
N ASP A 129 -29.50 10.88 -18.90
CA ASP A 129 -30.67 10.57 -18.07
C ASP A 129 -30.94 11.68 -17.05
N ALA A 130 -29.93 12.14 -16.30
CA ALA A 130 -30.06 13.18 -15.29
C ALA A 130 -30.42 14.57 -15.86
N TYR A 131 -30.09 14.83 -17.13
CA TYR A 131 -30.43 16.08 -17.82
C TYR A 131 -31.88 16.10 -18.30
N TYR A 132 -32.34 14.98 -18.89
CA TYR A 132 -33.70 14.89 -19.45
C TYR A 132 -34.74 14.39 -18.46
N GLN A 133 -34.30 13.71 -17.42
CA GLN A 133 -35.13 13.13 -16.39
C GLN A 133 -34.53 13.52 -15.04
N ASP A 134 -35.37 13.99 -14.11
CA ASP A 134 -34.95 14.38 -12.76
C ASP A 134 -34.31 13.21 -11.98
N LYS A 135 -34.15 13.36 -10.67
CA LYS A 135 -33.69 12.31 -9.76
C LYS A 135 -34.31 10.94 -10.06
N LEU A 136 -33.56 9.88 -9.79
CA LEU A 136 -34.08 8.51 -9.81
C LEU A 136 -35.26 8.45 -8.83
N THR A 137 -36.30 7.72 -9.22
CA THR A 137 -37.54 7.63 -8.46
C THR A 137 -37.84 6.18 -8.09
N VAL A 138 -38.66 6.01 -7.05
CA VAL A 138 -39.18 4.70 -6.68
C VAL A 138 -40.22 4.30 -7.72
N ASN A 139 -39.85 3.40 -8.61
CA ASN A 139 -40.68 2.99 -9.75
C ASN A 139 -40.77 1.46 -9.90
N GLY A 140 -40.53 0.74 -8.81
CA GLY A 140 -40.51 -0.73 -8.80
C GLY A 140 -39.19 -1.35 -9.25
N THR A 141 -38.15 -0.56 -9.53
CA THR A 141 -36.81 -1.11 -9.81
C THR A 141 -36.22 -1.80 -8.58
N VAL A 142 -35.72 -3.01 -8.80
CA VAL A 142 -34.98 -3.84 -7.84
C VAL A 142 -33.57 -4.05 -8.35
N LEU A 143 -32.59 -4.04 -7.45
CA LEU A 143 -31.21 -4.44 -7.72
C LEU A 143 -31.02 -5.89 -7.25
N ILE A 144 -30.54 -6.71 -8.16
CA ILE A 144 -30.20 -8.11 -7.93
C ILE A 144 -28.67 -8.18 -7.88
N PHE A 145 -28.14 -8.74 -6.80
CA PHE A 145 -26.72 -9.03 -6.64
C PHE A 145 -26.54 -10.54 -6.75
N GLU A 146 -25.83 -10.97 -7.79
CA GLU A 146 -25.65 -12.38 -8.12
C GLU A 146 -24.15 -12.72 -8.12
N ALA A 147 -23.75 -13.59 -7.20
CA ALA A 147 -22.38 -14.07 -7.13
C ALA A 147 -22.13 -15.20 -8.12
N SER A 148 -20.97 -15.21 -8.76
CA SER A 148 -20.59 -16.26 -9.71
C SER A 148 -20.18 -17.58 -9.06
N ASN A 149 -19.99 -17.59 -7.74
CA ASN A 149 -19.55 -18.76 -6.98
C ASN A 149 -20.34 -18.84 -5.66
N THR A 150 -20.80 -20.04 -5.31
CA THR A 150 -21.64 -20.29 -4.13
C THR A 150 -20.91 -20.04 -2.81
N SER A 151 -19.57 -20.03 -2.79
CA SER A 151 -18.78 -19.67 -1.60
C SER A 151 -18.82 -18.16 -1.32
N ILE A 152 -19.20 -17.32 -2.30
CA ILE A 152 -19.35 -15.88 -2.10
C ILE A 152 -20.71 -15.62 -1.48
N LYS A 153 -20.72 -15.12 -0.25
CA LYS A 153 -21.93 -14.83 0.50
C LYS A 153 -22.12 -13.34 0.69
N ILE A 154 -23.32 -12.87 0.40
CA ILE A 154 -23.73 -11.49 0.40
C ILE A 154 -24.75 -11.29 1.51
N SER A 155 -24.59 -10.21 2.25
CA SER A 155 -25.61 -9.67 3.14
C SER A 155 -25.78 -8.19 2.83
N THR A 156 -27.00 -7.68 2.92
CA THR A 156 -27.31 -6.27 2.66
C THR A 156 -27.74 -5.60 3.94
N PHE A 157 -27.31 -4.36 4.15
CA PHE A 157 -27.71 -3.55 5.31
C PHE A 157 -27.53 -4.26 6.67
N ASN A 158 -26.52 -5.13 6.77
CA ASN A 158 -26.19 -5.95 7.94
C ASN A 158 -27.31 -6.90 8.41
N ASN A 159 -28.17 -7.35 7.49
CA ASN A 159 -29.24 -8.32 7.79
C ASN A 159 -28.77 -9.79 7.83
N ASN A 160 -27.45 -10.06 7.79
CA ASN A 160 -26.83 -11.38 7.92
C ASN A 160 -27.42 -12.50 7.03
N GLN A 161 -27.91 -12.18 5.82
CA GLN A 161 -28.55 -13.17 4.95
C GLN A 161 -27.57 -14.24 4.42
N GLN A 162 -26.30 -13.86 4.21
CA GLN A 162 -25.22 -14.74 3.75
C GLN A 162 -25.61 -15.67 2.58
N THR A 163 -26.16 -15.07 1.52
CA THR A 163 -26.62 -15.77 0.31
C THR A 163 -25.78 -15.39 -0.90
N ASP A 164 -25.66 -16.25 -1.90
CA ASP A 164 -25.02 -15.95 -3.19
C ASP A 164 -25.92 -15.14 -4.14
N TYR A 165 -27.17 -14.92 -3.75
CA TYR A 165 -28.16 -14.19 -4.53
C TYR A 165 -29.05 -13.33 -3.63
N ILE A 166 -29.12 -12.03 -3.89
CA ILE A 166 -30.01 -11.14 -3.12
C ILE A 166 -30.67 -10.07 -3.98
N GLU A 167 -31.96 -9.85 -3.73
CA GLU A 167 -32.75 -8.77 -4.33
C GLU A 167 -33.03 -7.67 -3.30
N GLU A 168 -32.77 -6.41 -3.67
CA GLU A 168 -33.07 -5.25 -2.84
C GLU A 168 -33.72 -4.13 -3.66
N PRO A 169 -34.79 -3.49 -3.19
CA PRO A 169 -35.41 -2.40 -3.93
C PRO A 169 -34.45 -1.21 -4.05
N LEU A 170 -34.41 -0.59 -5.23
CA LEU A 170 -33.53 0.56 -5.53
C LEU A 170 -33.71 1.70 -4.49
N SER A 171 -34.94 1.86 -3.98
CA SER A 171 -35.31 2.85 -2.97
C SER A 171 -34.41 2.83 -1.72
N ARG A 172 -33.87 1.67 -1.31
CA ARG A 172 -32.97 1.58 -0.15
C ARG A 172 -31.58 2.18 -0.39
N PHE A 173 -31.21 2.40 -1.65
CA PHE A 173 -29.90 2.94 -2.03
C PHE A 173 -29.98 4.41 -2.48
N ILE A 174 -31.18 4.89 -2.83
CA ILE A 174 -31.43 6.28 -3.25
C ILE A 174 -32.24 7.06 -2.21
N ASP A 175 -32.26 6.60 -0.96
CA ASP A 175 -32.94 7.26 0.16
C ASP A 175 -32.17 8.48 0.71
N SER A 176 -30.98 8.75 0.16
CA SER A 176 -30.21 9.98 0.37
C SER A 176 -30.54 11.04 -0.68
N GLU A 177 -30.22 12.30 -0.37
CA GLU A 177 -30.19 13.36 -1.38
C GLU A 177 -29.21 13.01 -2.51
N ARG A 178 -29.56 13.43 -3.74
CA ARG A 178 -28.70 13.27 -4.92
C ARG A 178 -27.56 14.27 -4.84
N VAL A 179 -26.32 13.78 -4.80
CA VAL A 179 -25.12 14.60 -4.75
C VAL A 179 -24.64 14.94 -6.16
N LYS A 180 -24.27 16.21 -6.37
CA LYS A 180 -23.58 16.67 -7.58
C LYS A 180 -22.08 16.72 -7.32
N VAL A 181 -21.31 15.89 -8.01
CA VAL A 181 -19.85 15.82 -7.90
C VAL A 181 -19.22 16.54 -9.09
N ASN A 182 -18.35 17.52 -8.83
CA ASN A 182 -17.57 18.21 -9.87
C ASN A 182 -16.26 17.47 -10.11
N LEU A 183 -16.05 17.01 -11.34
CA LEU A 183 -14.87 16.27 -11.79
C LEU A 183 -13.94 17.14 -12.65
N GLY A 184 -13.96 18.45 -12.43
CA GLY A 184 -13.21 19.44 -13.20
C GLY A 184 -13.86 19.69 -14.55
N THR A 185 -13.72 18.75 -15.48
CA THR A 185 -14.23 18.87 -16.86
C THR A 185 -15.64 18.36 -17.04
N LYS A 186 -16.20 17.66 -16.04
CA LYS A 186 -17.55 17.10 -16.09
C LYS A 186 -18.22 17.07 -14.73
N THR A 187 -19.53 16.89 -14.75
CA THR A 187 -20.34 16.67 -13.56
C THR A 187 -20.81 15.24 -13.51
N ARG A 188 -20.82 14.63 -12.32
CA ARG A 188 -21.50 13.37 -12.04
C ARG A 188 -22.60 13.59 -11.00
N TYR A 189 -23.72 12.92 -11.19
CA TYR A 189 -24.79 12.84 -10.19
C TYR A 189 -24.76 11.46 -9.53
N ALA A 190 -24.76 11.42 -8.20
CA ALA A 190 -24.65 10.16 -7.47
C ALA A 190 -25.51 10.13 -6.20
N TYR A 191 -25.90 8.92 -5.82
CA TYR A 191 -26.43 8.59 -4.50
C TYR A 191 -25.39 7.75 -3.77
N LYS A 192 -25.23 7.96 -2.46
CA LYS A 192 -24.23 7.25 -1.65
C LYS A 192 -24.91 6.53 -0.52
N LYS A 193 -24.68 5.22 -0.42
CA LYS A 193 -25.19 4.40 0.67
C LYS A 193 -24.04 3.76 1.41
N LYS A 194 -23.83 4.19 2.66
CA LYS A 194 -22.81 3.62 3.53
C LYS A 194 -23.21 2.23 4.04
N LYS A 195 -22.23 1.34 4.23
CA LYS A 195 -22.40 -0.02 4.81
C LYS A 195 -23.58 -0.77 4.18
N ALA A 196 -23.68 -0.68 2.86
CA ALA A 196 -24.82 -1.17 2.11
C ALA A 196 -24.77 -2.68 1.92
N ILE A 197 -23.57 -3.25 1.75
CA ILE A 197 -23.37 -4.65 1.43
C ILE A 197 -22.16 -5.20 2.18
N THR A 198 -22.28 -6.40 2.73
CA THR A 198 -21.19 -7.16 3.35
C THR A 198 -20.95 -8.40 2.51
N VAL A 199 -19.69 -8.62 2.13
CA VAL A 199 -19.27 -9.75 1.30
C VAL A 199 -18.36 -10.67 2.10
N HIS A 200 -18.69 -11.95 2.13
CA HIS A 200 -17.89 -13.01 2.73
C HIS A 200 -17.49 -14.03 1.66
N CYS A 201 -16.42 -14.78 1.93
CA CYS A 201 -16.08 -16.01 1.24
C CYS A 201 -16.17 -17.15 2.27
N LEU A 202 -17.24 -17.95 2.24
CA LEU A 202 -17.54 -18.96 3.25
C LEU A 202 -17.54 -20.37 2.65
N GLY A 203 -17.08 -21.35 3.41
CA GLY A 203 -17.24 -22.78 3.12
C GLY A 203 -16.17 -23.38 2.21
N ASP A 204 -15.67 -22.65 1.21
CA ASP A 204 -14.54 -23.07 0.37
C ASP A 204 -13.77 -21.85 -0.17
N VAL A 205 -12.55 -22.08 -0.66
CA VAL A 205 -11.70 -21.08 -1.32
C VAL A 205 -12.12 -20.84 -2.79
N LEU A 206 -11.79 -19.66 -3.30
CA LEU A 206 -11.92 -19.28 -4.70
C LEU A 206 -10.65 -19.67 -5.46
N LYS A 207 -10.78 -20.63 -6.39
CA LYS A 207 -9.66 -21.16 -7.21
C LYS A 207 -9.33 -20.30 -8.44
N GLN A 208 -10.17 -19.32 -8.72
CA GLN A 208 -10.02 -18.35 -9.80
C GLN A 208 -10.62 -17.00 -9.37
N ASN A 209 -10.43 -15.96 -10.17
CA ASN A 209 -11.10 -14.69 -9.94
C ASN A 209 -12.60 -14.85 -10.23
N GLU A 210 -13.42 -14.36 -9.31
CA GLU A 210 -14.88 -14.48 -9.35
C GLU A 210 -15.52 -13.09 -9.32
N SER A 211 -16.84 -13.01 -9.32
CA SER A 211 -17.55 -11.73 -9.38
C SER A 211 -18.88 -11.72 -8.65
N ILE A 212 -19.35 -10.52 -8.32
CA ILE A 212 -20.76 -10.24 -8.02
C ILE A 212 -21.26 -9.30 -9.10
N THR A 213 -22.20 -9.75 -9.93
CA THR A 213 -22.87 -8.92 -10.95
C THR A 213 -24.08 -8.24 -10.32
N VAL A 214 -24.29 -6.96 -10.64
CA VAL A 214 -25.47 -6.19 -10.25
C VAL A 214 -26.39 -6.03 -11.45
N ILE A 215 -27.62 -6.53 -11.35
CA ILE A 215 -28.64 -6.47 -12.38
C ILE A 215 -29.79 -5.59 -11.87
N ALA A 216 -30.12 -4.53 -12.61
CA ALA A 216 -31.35 -3.77 -12.37
C ALA A 216 -32.51 -4.47 -13.08
N LYS A 217 -33.59 -4.73 -12.35
CA LYS A 217 -34.82 -5.33 -12.88
C LYS A 217 -36.00 -4.41 -12.61
N CYS A 218 -36.81 -4.16 -13.63
CA CYS A 218 -38.10 -3.49 -13.48
C CYS A 218 -39.12 -4.13 -14.42
N GLY A 219 -40.13 -4.78 -13.84
CA GLY A 219 -40.99 -5.71 -14.56
C GLY A 219 -40.18 -6.86 -15.16
N GLU A 220 -40.34 -7.07 -16.47
CA GLU A 220 -39.59 -8.08 -17.24
C GLU A 220 -38.23 -7.59 -17.73
N ASN A 221 -38.00 -6.27 -17.74
CA ASN A 221 -36.75 -5.70 -18.23
C ASN A 221 -35.63 -5.92 -17.22
N LYS A 222 -34.46 -6.34 -17.71
CA LYS A 222 -33.23 -6.50 -16.94
C LYS A 222 -32.06 -5.82 -17.65
N LYS A 223 -31.15 -5.21 -16.87
CA LYS A 223 -29.91 -4.61 -17.38
C LYS A 223 -28.79 -4.81 -16.36
N GLU A 224 -27.61 -5.22 -16.81
CA GLU A 224 -26.42 -5.22 -15.97
C GLU A 224 -25.98 -3.76 -15.73
N VAL A 225 -25.85 -3.39 -14.46
CA VAL A 225 -25.57 -2.01 -14.04
C VAL A 225 -24.32 -1.91 -13.18
N GLY A 226 -23.70 -3.01 -12.78
CA GLY A 226 -22.47 -2.98 -12.00
C GLY A 226 -21.82 -4.35 -11.87
N ILE A 227 -20.55 -4.37 -11.50
CA ILE A 227 -19.80 -5.58 -11.19
C ILE A 227 -18.65 -5.26 -10.22
N ILE A 228 -18.42 -6.16 -9.28
CA ILE A 228 -17.20 -6.22 -8.47
C ILE A 228 -16.52 -7.56 -8.70
N TYR A 229 -15.19 -7.54 -8.80
CA TYR A 229 -14.37 -8.74 -8.89
C TYR A 229 -13.81 -9.14 -7.53
N LEU A 230 -13.75 -10.44 -7.29
CA LEU A 230 -13.12 -11.03 -6.13
C LEU A 230 -11.87 -11.78 -6.58
N SER A 231 -10.73 -11.47 -5.98
CA SER A 231 -9.48 -12.18 -6.25
C SER A 231 -9.58 -13.65 -5.85
N ARG A 232 -8.97 -14.54 -6.63
CA ARG A 232 -8.68 -15.90 -6.17
C ARG A 232 -7.99 -15.87 -4.81
N ASN A 233 -8.35 -16.78 -3.92
CA ASN A 233 -7.82 -16.82 -2.54
C ASN A 233 -7.44 -18.22 -2.06
N ASP A 234 -7.37 -19.19 -2.98
CA ASP A 234 -6.79 -20.51 -2.76
C ASP A 234 -5.26 -20.48 -2.60
N GLN A 235 -4.61 -19.41 -3.06
CA GLN A 235 -3.17 -19.18 -2.96
C GLN A 235 -2.88 -18.00 -2.03
N VAL A 236 -2.53 -18.31 -0.78
CA VAL A 236 -2.12 -17.33 0.22
C VAL A 236 -0.60 -17.17 0.18
N ILE A 237 -0.13 -15.93 0.09
CA ILE A 237 1.30 -15.63 0.08
C ILE A 237 1.82 -15.61 1.51
N THR A 238 2.91 -16.33 1.78
CA THR A 238 3.54 -16.33 3.11
C THR A 238 4.91 -15.67 3.09
N LYS A 239 5.18 -14.81 4.08
CA LYS A 239 6.51 -14.22 4.31
C LYS A 239 6.97 -14.50 5.73
N GLY A 240 8.17 -15.08 5.85
CA GLY A 240 8.82 -15.30 7.14
C GLY A 240 9.64 -14.09 7.57
N LEU A 241 9.48 -13.71 8.84
CA LEU A 241 10.25 -12.67 9.51
C LEU A 241 11.15 -13.26 10.59
N VAL A 242 12.39 -12.78 10.66
CA VAL A 242 13.27 -12.97 11.81
C VAL A 242 13.49 -11.61 12.46
N ILE A 243 13.11 -11.50 13.73
CA ILE A 243 13.31 -10.30 14.52
C ILE A 243 14.65 -10.39 15.23
N VAL A 244 15.45 -9.34 15.14
CA VAL A 244 16.73 -9.20 15.82
C VAL A 244 16.69 -7.97 16.71
N ASP A 245 16.58 -8.20 18.02
CA ASP A 245 16.66 -7.16 19.04
C ASP A 245 18.11 -6.82 19.32
N VAL A 246 18.56 -5.63 18.91
CA VAL A 246 19.91 -5.16 19.21
C VAL A 246 19.93 -4.62 20.62
N LYS A 247 20.79 -5.18 21.47
CA LYS A 247 20.98 -4.73 22.84
C LYS A 247 22.34 -4.08 22.98
N VAL A 248 22.36 -2.84 23.47
CA VAL A 248 23.58 -2.06 23.73
C VAL A 248 23.32 -1.02 24.81
N ASN A 249 24.31 -0.80 25.67
CA ASN A 249 24.22 0.04 26.87
C ASN A 249 23.02 -0.34 27.77
N GLY A 250 22.65 -1.62 27.81
CA GLY A 250 21.48 -2.13 28.53
C GLY A 250 20.12 -1.80 27.89
N GLU A 251 20.08 -1.11 26.75
CA GLU A 251 18.85 -0.71 26.07
C GLU A 251 18.42 -1.76 25.02
N ILE A 252 17.11 -2.03 24.95
CA ILE A 252 16.43 -2.75 23.87
C ILE A 252 15.19 -1.94 23.51
N LEU A 253 14.90 -1.78 22.22
CA LEU A 253 13.69 -1.06 21.79
C LEU A 253 12.42 -1.87 22.09
N LYS A 254 11.51 -1.26 22.86
CA LYS A 254 10.18 -1.83 23.09
C LYS A 254 9.29 -1.54 21.89
N ARG A 255 8.83 -2.59 21.21
CA ARG A 255 7.84 -2.51 20.13
C ARG A 255 6.44 -2.17 20.66
N PRO A 256 5.57 -1.49 19.88
CA PRO A 256 4.18 -1.30 20.25
C PRO A 256 3.45 -2.64 20.44
N GLU A 257 2.56 -2.71 21.44
CA GLU A 257 1.75 -3.92 21.65
C GLU A 257 0.85 -4.20 20.44
N ASN A 258 0.69 -5.49 20.11
CA ASN A 258 -0.18 -5.98 19.03
C ASN A 258 0.20 -5.54 17.60
N TYR A 259 1.42 -5.07 17.34
CA TYR A 259 1.80 -4.71 15.96
C TYR A 259 1.73 -5.88 14.98
N GLU A 260 2.07 -7.10 15.42
CA GLU A 260 1.95 -8.32 14.59
C GLU A 260 0.50 -8.57 14.18
N LYS A 261 -0.44 -8.31 15.10
CA LYS A 261 -1.88 -8.35 14.81
C LYS A 261 -2.23 -7.30 13.75
N ALA A 262 -1.73 -6.08 13.87
CA ALA A 262 -1.99 -5.05 12.87
C ALA A 262 -1.39 -5.42 11.49
N LEU A 263 -0.17 -5.95 11.44
CA LEU A 263 0.40 -6.46 10.19
C LEU A 263 -0.47 -7.55 9.55
N LYS A 264 -0.97 -8.48 10.37
CA LYS A 264 -1.80 -9.61 9.93
C LYS A 264 -3.21 -9.21 9.50
N TYR A 265 -3.89 -8.33 10.23
CA TYR A 265 -5.32 -8.05 10.04
C TYR A 265 -5.63 -6.67 9.43
N ASN A 266 -4.64 -5.78 9.30
CA ASN A 266 -4.84 -4.43 8.79
C ASN A 266 -3.95 -4.08 7.60
N ILE A 267 -2.83 -4.78 7.38
CA ILE A 267 -1.87 -4.42 6.32
C ILE A 267 -1.79 -5.51 5.24
N PHE A 268 -1.26 -6.68 5.59
CA PHE A 268 -0.93 -7.71 4.61
C PHE A 268 -2.12 -8.61 4.24
N ASN A 269 -3.17 -8.63 5.07
CA ASN A 269 -4.44 -9.25 4.69
C ASN A 269 -5.01 -8.64 3.40
N GLN A 270 -4.79 -7.33 3.18
CA GLN A 270 -5.30 -6.61 2.01
C GLN A 270 -4.80 -7.20 0.69
N CYS A 271 -3.68 -7.92 0.70
CA CYS A 271 -3.10 -8.54 -0.48
C CYS A 271 -3.06 -10.08 -0.40
N LEU A 272 -3.91 -10.70 0.43
CA LEU A 272 -3.93 -12.16 0.68
C LEU A 272 -2.56 -12.70 1.12
N MET A 273 -1.85 -11.90 1.92
CA MET A 273 -0.53 -12.23 2.44
C MET A 273 -0.57 -12.43 3.95
N VAL A 274 0.09 -13.48 4.42
CA VAL A 274 0.30 -13.76 5.84
C VAL A 274 1.79 -13.63 6.14
N VAL A 275 2.11 -12.70 7.03
CA VAL A 275 3.46 -12.48 7.54
C VAL A 275 3.59 -13.18 8.89
N GLN A 276 4.60 -14.04 9.03
CA GLN A 276 4.81 -14.86 10.22
C GLN A 276 6.17 -14.56 10.85
N VAL A 277 6.19 -14.31 12.15
CA VAL A 277 7.44 -14.25 12.92
C VAL A 277 7.93 -15.67 13.16
N LEU A 278 9.06 -16.02 12.53
CA LEU A 278 9.68 -17.33 12.61
C LEU A 278 10.57 -17.47 13.84
N LYS A 279 11.28 -16.39 14.20
CA LYS A 279 12.23 -16.35 15.30
C LYS A 279 12.38 -14.91 15.81
N THR A 280 12.58 -14.77 17.11
CA THR A 280 13.12 -13.56 17.72
C THR A 280 14.49 -13.88 18.33
N ASP A 281 15.51 -13.12 17.97
CA ASP A 281 16.87 -13.23 18.50
C ASP A 281 17.29 -11.93 19.20
N ILE A 282 18.25 -12.04 20.12
CA ILE A 282 18.83 -10.89 20.82
C ILE A 282 20.30 -10.79 20.43
N PHE A 283 20.66 -9.75 19.69
CA PHE A 283 22.04 -9.42 19.37
C PHE A 283 22.64 -8.58 20.50
N ASP A 284 23.17 -9.27 21.52
CA ASP A 284 23.72 -8.65 22.74
C ASP A 284 25.14 -8.11 22.53
N LEU A 285 25.23 -6.84 22.13
CA LEU A 285 26.50 -6.14 21.91
C LEU A 285 27.21 -5.82 23.24
N ASP A 286 26.49 -5.65 24.35
CA ASP A 286 27.09 -5.44 25.69
C ASP A 286 27.91 -6.64 26.13
N ARG A 287 27.41 -7.85 25.85
CA ARG A 287 28.11 -9.09 26.17
C ARG A 287 29.26 -9.32 25.21
N LEU A 288 29.02 -9.17 23.91
CA LEU A 288 30.00 -9.50 22.88
C LEU A 288 31.19 -8.54 22.85
N SER A 289 30.98 -7.24 23.07
CA SER A 289 32.03 -6.22 23.09
C SER A 289 33.10 -6.44 24.17
N LYS A 290 32.79 -7.20 25.24
CA LYS A 290 33.74 -7.57 26.30
C LYS A 290 34.80 -8.57 25.85
N THR A 291 34.49 -9.39 24.84
CA THR A 291 35.32 -10.51 24.42
C THR A 291 35.72 -10.47 22.95
N ASP A 292 35.04 -9.66 22.14
CA ASP A 292 35.26 -9.55 20.70
C ASP A 292 35.66 -8.12 20.32
N ALA A 293 36.91 -7.95 19.89
CA ALA A 293 37.48 -6.64 19.56
C ALA A 293 36.79 -5.96 18.37
N GLU A 294 36.27 -6.73 17.40
CA GLU A 294 35.51 -6.19 16.26
C GLU A 294 34.19 -5.59 16.74
N VAL A 295 33.48 -6.31 17.63
CA VAL A 295 32.24 -5.83 18.23
C VAL A 295 32.50 -4.62 19.13
N GLY A 296 33.58 -4.64 19.92
CA GLY A 296 34.00 -3.49 20.72
C GLY A 296 34.29 -2.25 19.87
N ALA A 297 34.95 -2.41 18.72
CA ALA A 297 35.20 -1.32 17.79
C ALA A 297 33.90 -0.78 17.15
N PHE A 298 32.97 -1.66 16.78
CA PHE A 298 31.66 -1.27 16.24
C PHE A 298 30.83 -0.46 17.25
N VAL A 299 30.69 -0.95 18.50
CA VAL A 299 30.00 -0.23 19.58
C VAL A 299 30.68 1.12 19.82
N LYS A 300 32.01 1.14 19.85
CA LYS A 300 32.77 2.37 20.04
C LYS A 300 32.44 3.39 18.95
N LYS A 301 32.43 2.96 17.68
CA LYS A 301 32.16 3.81 16.53
C LYS A 301 30.77 4.45 16.56
N TRP A 302 29.74 3.68 16.90
CA TRP A 302 28.35 4.11 16.72
C TRP A 302 27.65 4.60 17.99
N TRP A 303 28.11 4.19 19.18
CA TRP A 303 27.50 4.58 20.46
C TRP A 303 28.42 5.36 21.41
N THR A 304 29.72 5.49 21.13
CA THR A 304 30.65 6.21 22.04
C THR A 304 31.44 7.34 21.37
N LYS A 305 31.75 7.24 20.07
CA LYS A 305 32.31 8.36 19.31
C LYS A 305 31.20 9.40 19.20
N GLU A 306 31.48 10.63 19.63
CA GLU A 306 30.54 11.75 19.73
C GLU A 306 29.52 11.74 18.58
N ILE A 307 28.36 11.15 18.88
CA ILE A 307 27.14 11.37 18.17
C ILE A 307 26.86 12.88 18.32
N SER A 308 26.57 13.60 17.23
CA SER A 308 26.46 15.06 17.30
C SER A 308 25.43 15.44 18.38
N GLU A 309 25.87 16.30 19.30
CA GLU A 309 25.04 16.79 20.38
C GLU A 309 24.51 18.17 19.97
N ALA A 310 23.34 18.15 19.34
CA ALA A 310 22.63 19.38 18.98
C ALA A 310 21.35 19.45 19.82
N TYR A 311 21.16 20.59 20.51
CA TYR A 311 19.95 20.89 21.29
C TYR A 311 19.61 19.81 22.35
N GLY A 312 20.62 19.18 22.95
CA GLY A 312 20.46 18.16 23.99
C GLY A 312 19.99 16.79 23.51
N LYS A 313 20.02 16.52 22.20
CA LYS A 313 19.74 15.18 21.63
C LYS A 313 21.01 14.58 21.04
N LYS A 314 21.24 13.28 21.30
CA LYS A 314 22.25 12.46 20.62
C LYS A 314 21.57 11.64 19.52
N PHE A 315 21.99 11.80 18.27
CA PHE A 315 21.49 11.08 17.09
C PHE A 315 22.59 10.89 16.02
N LEU A 316 22.55 9.79 15.27
CA LEU A 316 23.35 9.67 14.06
C LEU A 316 22.90 10.74 13.07
N GLU A 317 23.80 11.68 12.78
CA GLU A 317 23.55 12.75 11.82
C GLU A 317 23.53 12.19 10.40
N VAL A 318 22.48 12.50 9.66
CA VAL A 318 22.37 12.14 8.25
C VAL A 318 22.42 13.41 7.42
N CYS A 319 23.29 13.43 6.41
CA CYS A 319 23.41 14.58 5.51
C CYS A 319 22.19 14.62 4.59
N SER A 320 21.58 15.80 4.47
CA SER A 320 20.30 15.98 3.77
C SER A 320 20.47 16.12 2.25
N ASN A 321 21.70 16.32 1.77
CA ASN A 321 21.99 16.54 0.36
C ASN A 321 23.42 16.14 -0.03
N THR A 322 23.63 15.99 -1.34
CA THR A 322 24.88 15.53 -1.95
C THR A 322 26.08 16.44 -1.68
N LEU A 323 25.88 17.76 -1.56
CA LEU A 323 26.95 18.72 -1.28
C LEU A 323 27.44 18.63 0.18
N GLU A 324 26.53 18.45 1.13
CA GLU A 324 26.86 18.15 2.54
C GLU A 324 27.57 16.80 2.67
N GLN A 325 27.12 15.80 1.90
CA GLN A 325 27.71 14.47 1.85
C GLN A 325 29.14 14.49 1.29
N GLU A 326 29.37 15.24 0.20
CA GLU A 326 30.70 15.48 -0.37
C GLU A 326 31.64 16.21 0.60
N SER A 327 31.14 17.23 1.31
CA SER A 327 31.90 17.97 2.32
C SER A 327 32.30 17.09 3.51
N GLN A 328 31.36 16.31 4.05
CA GLN A 328 31.62 15.36 5.13
C GLN A 328 32.56 14.22 4.70
N ASN A 329 32.44 13.75 3.45
CA ASN A 329 33.35 12.74 2.89
C ASN A 329 34.79 13.26 2.77
N SER A 330 34.96 14.52 2.38
CA SER A 330 36.27 15.20 2.35
C SER A 330 36.90 15.29 3.75
N ILE A 331 36.12 15.59 4.77
CA ILE A 331 36.57 15.64 6.18
C ILE A 331 36.96 14.24 6.70
N ARG A 332 36.33 13.17 6.20
CA ARG A 332 36.49 11.79 6.71
C ARG A 332 37.65 11.00 6.12
N ASN A 333 38.43 11.54 5.17
CA ASN A 333 39.59 10.88 4.55
C ASN A 333 39.32 9.42 4.09
N LYS A 334 38.13 9.12 3.54
CA LYS A 334 37.74 7.78 3.09
C LYS A 334 37.64 7.68 1.57
N THR A 335 38.12 6.56 1.04
CA THR A 335 37.97 6.07 -0.35
C THR A 335 36.68 5.24 -0.49
N ILE A 336 35.50 5.78 -0.15
CA ILE A 336 34.21 5.04 -0.22
C ILE A 336 33.14 5.84 -0.98
N ASN A 337 32.26 5.08 -1.65
CA ASN A 337 31.16 5.46 -2.54
C ASN A 337 30.35 6.69 -2.06
N VAL A 338 30.16 7.66 -2.95
CA VAL A 338 29.61 9.00 -2.67
C VAL A 338 28.10 9.01 -2.38
N GLU A 339 27.45 7.84 -2.46
CA GLU A 339 25.98 7.68 -2.40
C GLU A 339 25.45 7.18 -1.03
N GLU A 340 26.31 6.78 -0.09
CA GLU A 340 25.88 6.15 1.17
C GLU A 340 25.86 7.16 2.35
N ASP A 341 24.71 7.29 3.01
CA ASP A 341 24.57 8.11 4.21
C ASP A 341 24.92 7.32 5.50
N LEU A 342 25.03 8.00 6.65
CA LEU A 342 25.44 7.36 7.91
C LEU A 342 24.46 6.30 8.42
N SER A 343 23.16 6.42 8.12
CA SER A 343 22.15 5.43 8.53
C SER A 343 22.31 4.12 7.75
N GLN A 344 22.66 4.23 6.46
CA GLN A 344 22.95 3.10 5.59
C GLN A 344 24.28 2.43 5.95
N GLU A 345 25.33 3.22 6.23
CA GLU A 345 26.62 2.70 6.71
C GLU A 345 26.45 1.92 8.02
N PHE A 346 25.66 2.46 8.95
CA PHE A 346 25.32 1.81 10.21
C PHE A 346 24.57 0.50 9.98
N GLN A 347 23.49 0.52 9.18
CA GLN A 347 22.69 -0.66 8.88
C GLN A 347 23.56 -1.77 8.28
N ARG A 348 24.38 -1.46 7.28
CA ARG A 348 25.29 -2.43 6.67
C ARG A 348 26.18 -3.08 7.72
N GLU A 349 26.90 -2.26 8.48
CA GLU A 349 27.87 -2.78 9.45
C GLU A 349 27.20 -3.60 10.54
N LEU A 350 26.02 -3.20 11.00
CA LEU A 350 25.23 -3.93 11.99
C LEU A 350 24.86 -5.33 11.49
N ILE A 351 24.30 -5.40 10.28
CA ILE A 351 23.79 -6.65 9.69
C ILE A 351 24.95 -7.59 9.39
N ASP A 352 26.03 -7.06 8.80
CA ASP A 352 27.25 -7.82 8.50
C ASP A 352 27.92 -8.36 9.77
N LEU A 353 27.96 -7.55 10.83
CA LEU A 353 28.47 -8.00 12.13
C LEU A 353 27.58 -9.10 12.71
N TYR A 354 26.26 -8.96 12.65
CA TYR A 354 25.33 -9.99 13.11
C TYR A 354 25.50 -11.31 12.35
N ASP A 355 25.58 -11.30 11.01
CA ASP A 355 25.77 -12.53 10.22
C ASP A 355 27.05 -13.27 10.62
N ARG A 356 28.14 -12.53 10.88
CA ARG A 356 29.41 -13.09 11.34
C ARG A 356 29.36 -13.62 12.77
N LYS A 357 28.66 -12.94 13.68
CA LYS A 357 28.75 -13.17 15.14
C LYS A 357 27.58 -13.94 15.74
N ARG A 358 26.50 -14.20 15.00
CA ARG A 358 25.41 -15.07 15.46
C ARG A 358 25.90 -16.48 15.80
N LYS A 359 25.14 -17.20 16.62
CA LYS A 359 25.52 -18.53 17.12
C LYS A 359 25.75 -19.52 15.98
N VAL A 360 26.73 -20.42 16.14
CA VAL A 360 27.10 -21.42 15.10
C VAL A 360 25.94 -22.35 14.75
N GLU A 361 25.09 -22.68 15.72
CA GLU A 361 23.86 -23.47 15.51
C GLU A 361 22.86 -22.78 14.56
N ASP A 362 22.93 -21.45 14.45
CA ASP A 362 22.15 -20.63 13.52
C ASP A 362 22.90 -20.33 12.20
N LYS A 363 24.15 -20.80 12.02
CA LYS A 363 25.01 -20.51 10.85
C LYS A 363 24.90 -21.51 9.69
N LEU A 364 23.88 -22.38 9.67
CA LEU A 364 23.67 -23.33 8.57
C LEU A 364 23.68 -22.63 7.19
N LEU A 365 23.11 -21.43 7.11
CA LEU A 365 23.09 -20.58 5.92
C LEU A 365 23.23 -19.11 6.31
N SER A 366 23.97 -18.31 5.53
CA SER A 366 24.06 -16.84 5.69
C SER A 366 22.65 -16.22 5.79
N ILE A 367 22.47 -15.14 6.56
CA ILE A 367 21.18 -14.41 6.59
C ILE A 367 20.77 -13.87 5.20
N TYR A 368 21.73 -13.82 4.28
CA TYR A 368 21.57 -13.45 2.88
C TYR A 368 21.23 -14.64 1.97
N SER A 369 20.98 -15.82 2.54
CA SER A 369 20.70 -17.04 1.78
C SER A 369 19.42 -16.94 0.97
N GLU A 370 19.55 -17.07 -0.35
CA GLU A 370 18.44 -17.19 -1.28
C GLU A 370 17.67 -18.51 -1.15
N VAL A 371 18.23 -19.49 -0.43
CA VAL A 371 17.60 -20.80 -0.20
C VAL A 371 16.50 -20.67 0.86
N GLU A 372 16.75 -19.93 1.95
CA GLU A 372 15.76 -19.74 3.01
C GLU A 372 14.84 -18.53 2.79
N GLN A 373 15.29 -17.51 2.05
CA GLN A 373 14.54 -16.26 1.75
C GLN A 373 13.84 -15.62 2.96
N LYS A 374 14.46 -15.69 4.14
CA LYS A 374 13.95 -15.02 5.35
C LYS A 374 14.17 -13.51 5.25
N ASN A 375 13.24 -12.74 5.81
CA ASN A 375 13.39 -11.30 5.94
C ASN A 375 13.82 -10.99 7.38
N TYR A 376 14.91 -10.25 7.54
CA TYR A 376 15.47 -9.90 8.85
C TYR A 376 15.15 -8.46 9.21
N ILE A 377 14.68 -8.25 10.43
CA ILE A 377 14.34 -6.92 10.95
C ILE A 377 15.18 -6.68 12.18
N PHE A 378 15.98 -5.63 12.16
CA PHE A 378 16.85 -5.22 13.25
C PHE A 378 16.21 -4.07 14.00
N PHE A 379 15.99 -4.20 15.30
CA PHE A 379 15.55 -3.11 16.16
C PHE A 379 16.76 -2.52 16.87
N ALA A 380 17.24 -1.38 16.37
CA ALA A 380 18.48 -0.77 16.84
C ALA A 380 18.19 0.45 17.75
N PRO A 381 18.62 0.46 19.02
CA PRO A 381 18.38 1.54 19.97
C PRO A 381 19.31 2.73 19.69
N ILE A 382 19.10 3.36 18.54
CA ILE A 382 19.82 4.53 18.08
C ILE A 382 18.84 5.48 17.40
N CYS A 383 19.01 6.77 17.64
CA CYS A 383 18.27 7.81 16.92
C CYS A 383 19.03 8.20 15.66
N VAL A 384 18.31 8.52 14.60
CA VAL A 384 18.83 8.95 13.30
C VAL A 384 18.04 10.17 12.86
N SER A 385 18.73 11.28 12.63
CA SER A 385 18.08 12.53 12.26
C SER A 385 18.95 13.32 11.29
N GLU A 386 18.29 14.05 10.40
CA GLU A 386 18.95 15.14 9.69
C GLU A 386 19.34 16.26 10.66
N THR A 387 20.38 17.00 10.30
CA THR A 387 20.78 18.23 10.99
C THR A 387 19.61 19.22 10.98
N PRO A 388 19.22 19.78 12.13
CA PRO A 388 18.11 20.72 12.18
C PRO A 388 18.46 22.00 11.42
N LYS A 389 17.52 22.49 10.61
CA LYS A 389 17.65 23.80 9.97
C LYS A 389 17.19 24.87 10.94
N THR A 390 17.79 26.05 10.83
CA THR A 390 17.32 27.21 11.62
C THR A 390 16.18 27.86 10.84
N GLU A 391 14.97 27.87 11.41
CA GLU A 391 13.84 28.58 10.84
C GLU A 391 13.41 29.72 11.75
N ASN A 392 12.97 30.82 11.14
CA ASN A 392 12.34 31.90 11.87
C ASN A 392 10.87 31.55 12.08
N VAL A 393 10.47 31.34 13.34
CA VAL A 393 9.08 31.11 13.70
C VAL A 393 8.55 32.30 14.47
N TYR A 394 7.34 32.73 14.12
CA TYR A 394 6.67 33.82 14.82
C TYR A 394 6.26 33.36 16.22
N ASP A 395 6.84 33.96 17.25
CA ASP A 395 6.43 33.75 18.63
C ASP A 395 5.26 34.69 18.97
N PRO A 396 4.05 34.17 19.21
CA PRO A 396 2.88 34.99 19.51
C PRO A 396 2.98 35.71 20.86
N ILE A 397 3.86 35.26 21.76
CA ILE A 397 4.08 35.87 23.08
C ILE A 397 4.99 37.08 22.96
N SER A 398 6.15 36.92 22.31
CA SER A 398 7.11 38.03 22.12
C SER A 398 6.83 38.91 20.90
N LYS A 399 5.89 38.50 20.02
CA LYS A 399 5.53 39.15 18.75
C LYS A 399 6.72 39.38 17.81
N LYS A 400 7.71 38.50 17.88
CA LYS A 400 8.92 38.55 17.04
C LYS A 400 9.12 37.22 16.33
N GLU A 401 9.78 37.28 15.18
CA GLU A 401 10.41 36.09 14.62
C GLU A 401 11.56 35.68 15.54
N ILE A 402 11.49 34.46 16.06
CA ILE A 402 12.57 33.82 16.79
C ILE A 402 13.16 32.74 15.90
N SER A 403 14.48 32.77 15.73
CA SER A 403 15.19 31.70 15.05
C SER A 403 15.21 30.48 15.99
N GLN A 404 14.55 29.40 15.58
CA GLN A 404 14.52 28.15 16.32
C GLN A 404 14.92 26.97 15.43
N PRO A 405 15.56 25.94 16.00
CA PRO A 405 15.87 24.72 15.27
C PRO A 405 14.60 23.96 14.91
N VAL A 406 14.44 23.66 13.62
CA VAL A 406 13.41 22.77 13.10
C VAL A 406 14.10 21.51 12.59
N TRP A 407 13.78 20.39 13.24
CA TRP A 407 14.26 19.07 12.84
C TRP A 407 13.47 18.63 11.61
N MET A 408 14.15 18.60 10.46
CA MET A 408 13.51 18.41 9.15
C MET A 408 13.00 16.98 8.96
N ASN A 409 13.86 15.98 9.19
CA ASN A 409 13.49 14.57 9.06
C ASN A 409 14.11 13.73 10.16
N VAL A 410 13.24 12.96 10.81
CA VAL A 410 13.62 11.92 11.76
C VAL A 410 13.48 10.59 11.02
N LEU A 411 14.60 9.89 10.79
CA LEU A 411 14.60 8.63 10.07
C LEU A 411 14.27 7.50 11.05
N GLY A 412 13.04 7.01 10.95
CA GLY A 412 12.56 5.90 11.80
C GLY A 412 13.11 4.53 11.39
N SER A 413 13.66 4.41 10.17
CA SER A 413 14.14 3.15 9.62
C SER A 413 15.08 3.37 8.44
N ALA A 414 15.76 2.30 8.04
CA ALA A 414 16.46 2.20 6.78
C ALA A 414 16.20 0.81 6.16
N SER A 415 15.69 0.80 4.93
CA SER A 415 15.84 -0.32 4.00
C SER A 415 16.49 0.22 2.73
N TYR A 416 17.44 -0.53 2.16
CA TYR A 416 18.37 0.06 1.21
C TYR A 416 17.94 -0.05 -0.25
N LYS A 417 17.27 -1.14 -0.65
CA LYS A 417 16.78 -1.32 -2.02
C LYS A 417 15.64 -2.34 -2.01
N PRO A 418 14.62 -2.17 -2.87
CA PRO A 418 13.65 -3.22 -3.04
C PRO A 418 14.28 -4.44 -3.70
N LYS A 419 13.75 -5.63 -3.38
CA LYS A 419 14.11 -6.92 -4.00
C LYS A 419 13.80 -7.04 -5.51
N SER A 420 13.68 -5.94 -6.27
CA SER A 420 13.29 -6.00 -7.67
C SER A 420 14.45 -6.49 -8.55
N LYS A 421 14.35 -7.74 -9.04
CA LYS A 421 15.18 -8.24 -10.17
C LYS A 421 14.91 -7.49 -11.48
N PHE A 422 13.92 -6.62 -11.50
CA PHE A 422 13.44 -5.93 -12.68
C PHE A 422 13.79 -4.46 -12.55
N LEU A 423 14.61 -3.99 -13.50
CA LEU A 423 14.99 -2.62 -13.81
C LEU A 423 16.26 -2.06 -13.15
N THR A 424 17.39 -2.69 -13.44
CA THR A 424 18.49 -1.89 -13.98
C THR A 424 18.25 -1.72 -15.48
N PRO A 425 17.97 -0.51 -15.98
CA PRO A 425 17.85 -0.28 -17.42
C PRO A 425 19.21 -0.54 -18.07
N ARG A 426 19.30 -1.56 -18.93
CA ARG A 426 20.43 -1.78 -19.86
C ARG A 426 21.85 -1.64 -19.28
N VAL A 427 22.06 -1.95 -18.01
CA VAL A 427 23.41 -2.32 -17.54
C VAL A 427 23.50 -3.82 -17.71
N LYS A 428 24.52 -4.24 -18.48
CA LYS A 428 24.97 -5.61 -18.77
C LYS A 428 24.37 -6.67 -17.84
N LYS A 429 23.87 -7.78 -18.42
CA LYS A 429 23.66 -9.09 -17.75
C LYS A 429 24.42 -9.11 -16.43
N ILE A 430 23.73 -8.80 -15.33
CA ILE A 430 24.36 -8.90 -14.02
C ILE A 430 24.54 -10.39 -13.83
N ASP A 431 25.77 -10.86 -13.96
CA ASP A 431 26.13 -12.22 -13.61
C ASP A 431 25.70 -12.42 -12.16
N MET A 432 24.82 -13.39 -11.89
CA MET A 432 24.35 -13.66 -10.52
C MET A 432 25.51 -14.10 -9.60
N ASN A 433 26.68 -14.42 -10.17
CA ASN A 433 27.92 -14.67 -9.44
C ASN A 433 28.78 -13.41 -9.24
N SER A 434 28.35 -12.23 -9.72
CA SER A 434 29.08 -11.00 -9.52
C SER A 434 28.94 -10.50 -8.09
N LYS A 435 30.02 -9.87 -7.60
CA LYS A 435 30.06 -9.23 -6.28
C LYS A 435 28.98 -8.13 -6.14
N GLU A 436 28.58 -7.52 -7.26
CA GLU A 436 27.56 -6.47 -7.34
C GLU A 436 26.15 -7.03 -7.13
N ALA A 437 25.78 -8.11 -7.83
CA ALA A 437 24.47 -8.77 -7.65
C ALA A 437 24.31 -9.31 -6.22
N PHE A 438 25.36 -9.96 -5.71
CA PHE A 438 25.39 -10.47 -4.35
C PHE A 438 25.23 -9.35 -3.32
N ASN A 439 25.87 -8.19 -3.54
CA ASN A 439 25.70 -7.04 -2.66
C ASN A 439 24.32 -6.38 -2.77
N GLU A 440 23.62 -6.41 -3.90
CA GLU A 440 22.24 -5.89 -3.97
C GLU A 440 21.23 -6.82 -3.29
N LEU A 441 21.39 -8.14 -3.48
CA LEU A 441 20.55 -9.17 -2.88
C LEU A 441 20.66 -9.21 -1.35
N LYS A 442 21.86 -9.00 -0.82
CA LYS A 442 22.14 -8.94 0.63
C LYS A 442 21.25 -7.94 1.38
N TRP A 443 20.88 -6.83 0.75
CA TRP A 443 20.27 -5.70 1.46
C TRP A 443 18.76 -5.68 1.29
N ALA A 444 18.27 -6.26 0.19
CA ALA A 444 16.86 -6.30 -0.15
C ALA A 444 16.00 -7.20 0.76
N ASN A 445 16.58 -8.04 1.63
CA ASN A 445 15.82 -8.86 2.59
C ASN A 445 15.98 -8.39 4.04
N THR A 446 16.52 -7.19 4.26
CA THR A 446 16.81 -6.68 5.59
C THR A 446 16.29 -5.26 5.79
N VAL A 447 15.88 -4.95 7.01
CA VAL A 447 15.51 -3.60 7.43
C VAL A 447 16.07 -3.33 8.82
N ALA A 448 16.59 -2.13 9.03
CA ALA A 448 16.86 -1.61 10.37
C ALA A 448 15.75 -0.62 10.76
N VAL A 449 15.15 -0.83 11.92
CA VAL A 449 14.20 0.08 12.53
C VAL A 449 14.89 0.76 13.71
N PHE A 450 14.86 2.08 13.71
CA PHE A 450 15.55 2.93 14.67
C PHE A 450 14.62 3.37 15.80
N LYS A 451 15.21 3.91 16.86
CA LYS A 451 14.49 4.37 18.05
C LYS A 451 13.40 5.37 17.73
N ASP A 452 13.65 6.19 16.73
CA ASP A 452 12.75 7.26 16.33
C ASP A 452 11.41 6.78 15.73
N ALA A 453 11.39 5.61 15.07
CA ALA A 453 10.13 5.02 14.60
C ALA A 453 9.19 4.66 15.76
N MET A 454 9.71 4.50 16.98
CA MET A 454 8.91 4.14 18.15
C MET A 454 8.10 5.31 18.73
N ALA A 455 8.25 6.52 18.19
CA ALA A 455 7.66 7.74 18.76
C ALA A 455 6.12 7.72 18.82
N THR A 456 5.44 7.05 17.88
CA THR A 456 3.98 6.85 17.89
C THR A 456 3.61 5.49 17.33
N LYS A 457 2.47 4.93 17.74
CA LYS A 457 1.99 3.63 17.21
C LYS A 457 1.67 3.72 15.73
N GLU A 458 0.99 4.78 15.30
CA GLU A 458 0.62 4.99 13.90
C GLU A 458 1.85 5.23 13.03
N GLY A 459 2.82 6.00 13.53
CA GLY A 459 4.11 6.21 12.86
C GLY A 459 4.89 4.91 12.73
N PHE A 460 5.00 4.14 13.81
CA PHE A 460 5.68 2.84 13.79
C PHE A 460 5.08 1.90 12.75
N LEU A 461 3.76 1.67 12.79
CA LEU A 461 3.13 0.71 11.89
C LEU A 461 3.28 1.12 10.43
N LYS A 462 3.09 2.41 10.12
CA LYS A 462 3.30 2.94 8.77
C LYS A 462 4.74 2.72 8.32
N THR A 463 5.72 3.24 9.06
CA THR A 463 7.14 3.15 8.71
C THR A 463 7.57 1.70 8.58
N PHE A 464 7.26 0.88 9.57
CA PHE A 464 7.67 -0.52 9.58
C PHE A 464 7.07 -1.31 8.40
N SER A 465 5.78 -1.12 8.11
CA SER A 465 5.15 -1.82 6.99
C SER A 465 5.62 -1.32 5.62
N HIS A 466 5.92 -0.02 5.47
CA HIS A 466 6.54 0.55 4.27
C HIS A 466 7.89 -0.11 3.96
N GLU A 467 8.77 -0.20 4.96
CA GLU A 467 10.08 -0.84 4.76
C GLU A 467 9.95 -2.33 4.47
N LEU A 468 9.03 -3.03 5.14
CA LEU A 468 8.78 -4.44 4.83
C LEU A 468 8.36 -4.64 3.37
N CYS A 469 7.53 -3.75 2.83
CA CYS A 469 7.15 -3.80 1.42
C CYS A 469 8.35 -3.60 0.48
N HIS A 470 9.32 -2.74 0.82
CA HIS A 470 10.60 -2.71 0.10
C HIS A 470 11.32 -4.05 0.20
N THR A 471 11.40 -4.68 1.38
CA THR A 471 12.03 -6.00 1.51
C THR A 471 11.34 -7.08 0.65
N PHE A 472 10.07 -6.88 0.31
CA PHE A 472 9.30 -7.78 -0.55
C PHE A 472 9.45 -7.48 -2.04
N GLY A 473 10.09 -6.36 -2.42
CA GLY A 473 10.34 -6.00 -3.82
C GLY A 473 9.56 -4.80 -4.34
N LEU A 474 8.80 -4.08 -3.51
CA LEU A 474 8.05 -2.92 -3.99
C LEU A 474 8.89 -1.66 -4.09
N LEU A 475 8.64 -0.95 -5.19
CA LEU A 475 9.07 0.42 -5.38
C LEU A 475 8.01 1.37 -4.83
N HIS A 476 8.40 2.63 -4.62
CA HIS A 476 7.43 3.70 -4.33
C HIS A 476 6.48 3.92 -5.49
N THR A 477 5.25 4.34 -5.20
CA THR A 477 4.22 4.56 -6.24
C THR A 477 4.57 5.65 -7.26
N PHE A 478 5.45 6.59 -6.88
CA PHE A 478 5.88 7.71 -7.71
C PHE A 478 7.17 7.44 -8.50
N ASN A 479 7.77 6.26 -8.35
CA ASN A 479 8.96 5.88 -9.11
C ASN A 479 8.65 5.78 -10.62
N VAL A 480 9.52 6.37 -11.43
CA VAL A 480 9.39 6.47 -12.90
C VAL A 480 9.52 5.11 -13.58
N HIS A 481 10.37 4.25 -13.02
CA HIS A 481 10.65 2.92 -13.56
C HIS A 481 10.12 1.88 -12.57
N GLY A 482 9.41 0.87 -13.09
CA GLY A 482 9.03 -0.33 -12.33
C GLY A 482 7.61 -0.39 -11.84
N ASN A 483 6.88 0.72 -11.93
CA ASN A 483 5.44 0.72 -11.71
C ASN A 483 4.71 0.77 -13.04
N LYS A 484 3.56 0.07 -13.12
CA LYS A 484 2.63 0.21 -14.24
C LYS A 484 2.04 1.63 -14.34
N PHE A 485 1.82 2.27 -13.20
CA PHE A 485 1.32 3.64 -13.09
C PHE A 485 2.23 4.44 -12.17
N ARG A 486 2.57 5.67 -12.57
CA ARG A 486 3.29 6.62 -11.73
C ARG A 486 2.29 7.56 -11.07
N TYR A 487 2.33 7.64 -9.75
CA TYR A 487 1.49 8.54 -8.96
C TYR A 487 2.26 9.80 -8.58
N GLN A 488 1.56 10.90 -8.32
CA GLN A 488 2.11 12.11 -7.72
C GLN A 488 2.42 11.80 -6.25
N GLN A 489 3.65 12.07 -5.82
CA GLN A 489 4.12 11.76 -4.47
C GLN A 489 3.28 12.48 -3.40
N GLY A 490 2.88 11.74 -2.36
CA GLY A 490 2.13 12.28 -1.23
C GLY A 490 0.65 12.50 -1.47
N TYR A 491 0.10 12.05 -2.60
CA TYR A 491 -1.32 12.21 -2.96
C TYR A 491 -2.13 10.91 -2.87
N THR A 492 -1.55 9.84 -2.32
CA THR A 492 -2.27 8.59 -2.09
C THR A 492 -2.17 8.12 -0.65
N ASP A 493 -3.17 7.34 -0.23
CA ASP A 493 -3.20 6.56 0.99
C ASP A 493 -2.47 5.21 0.86
N ASN A 494 -1.74 5.01 -0.25
CA ASN A 494 -0.98 3.79 -0.48
C ASN A 494 0.20 3.70 0.50
N ILE A 495 0.45 2.50 1.01
CA ILE A 495 1.56 2.22 1.92
C ILE A 495 2.93 2.56 1.33
N MET A 496 3.09 2.48 0.01
CA MET A 496 4.33 2.79 -0.72
C MET A 496 4.43 4.26 -1.16
N ASP A 497 3.64 5.16 -0.58
CA ASP A 497 3.70 6.60 -0.84
C ASP A 497 4.33 7.35 0.36
N TYR A 498 4.78 8.58 0.13
CA TYR A 498 5.48 9.40 1.14
C TYR A 498 4.54 10.30 1.93
N SER A 499 4.92 10.59 3.18
CA SER A 499 4.17 11.53 4.05
C SER A 499 4.28 12.99 3.64
N TYR A 500 4.98 13.28 2.55
CA TYR A 500 5.20 14.61 2.02
C TYR A 500 5.13 14.57 0.49
N THR A 501 4.79 15.70 -0.10
CA THR A 501 4.70 15.90 -1.54
C THR A 501 6.06 16.30 -2.12
N ASP A 502 6.21 16.26 -3.45
CA ASP A 502 7.46 16.61 -4.13
C ASP A 502 7.98 18.03 -3.83
N ASP A 503 7.08 18.96 -3.49
CA ASP A 503 7.36 20.34 -3.11
C ASP A 503 7.67 20.50 -1.61
N GLY A 504 7.73 19.39 -0.85
CA GLY A 504 8.10 19.37 0.56
C GLY A 504 6.94 19.58 1.53
N GLU A 505 5.71 19.78 1.04
CA GLU A 505 4.53 19.95 1.89
C GLU A 505 4.12 18.63 2.57
N THR A 506 3.52 18.74 3.76
CA THR A 506 2.99 17.54 4.44
C THR A 506 1.79 17.00 3.68
N SER A 507 1.83 15.71 3.35
CA SER A 507 0.72 15.01 2.71
C SER A 507 -0.55 15.05 3.58
N LYS A 508 -1.70 15.23 2.94
CA LYS A 508 -3.01 15.07 3.60
C LYS A 508 -3.26 13.66 4.10
N PHE A 509 -2.55 12.67 3.55
CA PHE A 509 -2.59 11.27 3.95
C PHE A 509 -1.52 10.91 4.97
N ASN A 510 -0.76 11.88 5.50
CA ASN A 510 0.26 11.62 6.50
C ASN A 510 -0.32 10.81 7.68
N LYS A 511 0.42 9.79 8.13
CA LYS A 511 0.02 8.79 9.14
C LYS A 511 -1.19 7.91 8.79
N ARG A 512 -1.73 8.01 7.57
CA ARG A 512 -2.90 7.23 7.09
C ARG A 512 -2.59 6.42 5.82
N GLN A 513 -1.32 6.28 5.48
CA GLN A 513 -0.81 5.50 4.34
C GLN A 513 -0.70 4.02 4.70
N LEU A 514 -1.85 3.36 4.82
CA LEU A 514 -1.94 1.95 5.20
C LEU A 514 -2.66 1.10 4.15
N VAL A 515 -3.06 1.69 3.02
CA VAL A 515 -3.73 0.94 1.96
C VAL A 515 -2.71 0.17 1.16
N PHE A 516 -2.89 -1.14 1.07
CA PHE A 516 -2.01 -2.01 0.29
C PHE A 516 -2.80 -2.70 -0.80
N ARG A 517 -2.46 -2.44 -2.06
CA ARG A 517 -3.15 -3.01 -3.21
C ARG A 517 -2.60 -4.39 -3.56
N LYS A 518 -3.52 -5.29 -3.91
CA LYS A 518 -3.20 -6.66 -4.31
C LYS A 518 -2.40 -6.73 -5.61
N ASP A 519 -2.67 -5.84 -6.56
CA ASP A 519 -1.99 -5.79 -7.86
C ASP A 519 -0.49 -5.54 -7.73
N GLN A 520 -0.07 -4.66 -6.80
CA GLN A 520 1.34 -4.42 -6.48
C GLN A 520 2.05 -5.71 -6.06
N VAL A 521 1.38 -6.57 -5.30
CA VAL A 521 1.93 -7.87 -4.89
C VAL A 521 1.92 -8.87 -6.04
N ASP A 522 0.84 -8.93 -6.82
CA ASP A 522 0.79 -9.82 -7.98
C ASP A 522 1.87 -9.48 -9.01
N GLU A 523 2.20 -8.20 -9.18
CA GLU A 523 3.34 -7.74 -9.96
C GLU A 523 4.67 -8.26 -9.41
N MET A 524 4.89 -8.29 -8.08
CA MET A 524 6.09 -8.90 -7.49
C MET A 524 6.29 -10.36 -7.92
N TYR A 525 5.21 -11.14 -8.06
CA TYR A 525 5.27 -12.60 -8.19
C TYR A 525 5.09 -13.11 -9.63
N THR A 526 4.27 -12.44 -10.45
CA THR A 526 4.07 -12.82 -11.87
C THR A 526 5.34 -12.63 -12.70
N ILE A 527 6.22 -11.75 -12.22
CA ILE A 527 7.53 -11.45 -12.79
C ILE A 527 8.54 -12.60 -12.53
N ASN A 528 8.44 -13.29 -11.38
CA ASN A 528 9.29 -14.44 -11.05
C ASN A 528 8.92 -15.73 -11.81
N SER A 529 7.69 -15.87 -12.32
CA SER A 529 7.24 -17.08 -13.02
C SER A 529 7.60 -17.10 -14.52
N LYS A 530 7.78 -15.95 -15.17
CA LYS A 530 8.17 -15.89 -16.59
C LYS A 530 9.63 -16.30 -16.83
N GLU A 531 10.50 -16.16 -15.84
CA GLU A 531 11.89 -16.63 -15.93
C GLU A 531 12.01 -18.16 -15.83
N LYS A 532 11.05 -18.82 -15.16
CA LYS A 532 11.06 -20.28 -15.03
C LYS A 532 10.72 -21.00 -16.36
N ILE A 533 9.96 -20.36 -17.25
CA ILE A 533 9.55 -20.93 -18.55
C ILE A 533 10.64 -20.76 -19.62
N LEU A 534 11.49 -19.74 -19.50
CA LEU A 534 12.60 -19.51 -20.44
C LEU A 534 13.85 -20.34 -20.12
N GLY A 535 13.92 -20.98 -18.95
CA GLY A 535 14.99 -21.91 -18.57
C GLY A 535 14.84 -23.32 -19.15
N ASP A 536 13.61 -23.74 -19.50
CA ASP A 536 13.31 -25.11 -19.95
C ASP A 536 13.32 -25.29 -21.48
N HIS A 537 13.72 -24.27 -22.24
CA HIS A 537 13.80 -24.32 -23.70
C HIS A 537 15.22 -24.22 -24.28
N ASN A 538 16.25 -24.41 -23.45
CA ASN A 538 17.63 -24.61 -23.92
C ASN A 538 18.21 -25.93 -23.40
N HIS A 539 17.62 -27.03 -23.86
CA HIS A 539 18.29 -28.34 -23.95
C HIS A 539 18.07 -28.95 -25.33
#